data_AF-A0A949M7E5-F1
#
_entry.id   AF-A0A949M7E5-F1
#
_cell.length_a   1.000
_cell.length_b   1.000
_cell.length_c   1.000
_cell.angle_alpha   90.00
_cell.angle_beta   90.00
_cell.angle_gamma   90.00
#
_symmetry.space_group_name_H-M   'P 1'
#
loop_
_entity.id
_entity.type
_entity.pdbx_description
1 polymer ?
#
loop_
_entity_poly.entity_id
_entity_poly.type
_entity_poly.pdbx_seq_one_letter_code
_entity_poly.pdbx_strand_id
1 'polypeptide(L)'
;MKKAIFAIAIAGLITLLAFWYLGNTGSAPSDSSLSVAAGSAAGPANSSDAAYIYNLLQEMQQVKSQGNLSDTLFFSPAFVNLHDNTVTFSAPPAGRDNPFAPVGSTGAVSTTTIHVKIK
;
A
#
# COMPACT_ATOMS: atom_id res chain seq x y z
N MET A 1 -11.22 -14.97 -57.40
CA MET A 1 -11.93 -14.87 -56.10
C MET A 1 -11.18 -15.57 -54.96
N LYS A 2 -10.84 -16.87 -55.06
CA LYS A 2 -10.10 -17.61 -54.00
C LYS A 2 -8.74 -17.00 -53.62
N LYS A 3 -7.97 -16.50 -54.59
CA LYS A 3 -6.67 -15.83 -54.36
C LYS A 3 -6.78 -14.53 -53.57
N ALA A 4 -7.87 -13.77 -53.77
CA ALA A 4 -8.11 -12.52 -53.05
C ALA A 4 -8.52 -12.79 -51.58
N ILE A 5 -9.32 -13.82 -51.35
CA ILE A 5 -9.69 -14.28 -50.00
C ILE A 5 -8.44 -14.74 -49.23
N PHE A 6 -7.54 -15.47 -49.89
CA PHE A 6 -6.28 -15.92 -49.29
C PHE A 6 -5.35 -14.75 -48.93
N ALA A 7 -5.26 -13.74 -49.80
CA ALA A 7 -4.46 -12.54 -49.54
C ALA A 7 -4.99 -11.72 -48.35
N ILE A 8 -6.32 -11.58 -48.24
CA ILE A 8 -6.96 -10.87 -47.12
C ILE A 8 -6.75 -11.62 -45.79
N ALA A 9 -6.84 -12.95 -45.81
CA ALA A 9 -6.59 -13.77 -44.62
C ALA A 9 -5.15 -13.63 -44.11
N ILE A 10 -4.18 -13.63 -45.02
CA ILE A 10 -2.76 -13.46 -44.67
C ILE A 10 -2.49 -12.05 -44.15
N ALA A 11 -3.04 -11.02 -44.80
CA ALA A 11 -2.90 -9.64 -44.35
C ALA A 11 -3.46 -9.44 -42.92
N GLY A 12 -4.64 -10.01 -42.64
CA GLY A 12 -5.26 -9.97 -41.31
C GLY A 12 -4.40 -10.64 -40.23
N LEU A 13 -3.82 -11.80 -40.54
CA LEU A 13 -2.95 -12.53 -39.62
C LEU A 13 -1.68 -11.74 -39.29
N ILE A 14 -1.06 -11.12 -40.30
CA ILE A 14 0.14 -10.29 -40.11
C ILE A 14 -0.18 -9.07 -39.23
N THR A 15 -1.30 -8.39 -39.45
CA THR A 15 -1.71 -7.25 -38.60
C THR A 15 -1.98 -7.66 -37.16
N LEU A 16 -2.58 -8.84 -36.93
CA LEU A 16 -2.85 -9.34 -35.58
C LEU A 16 -1.54 -9.65 -34.84
N LEU A 17 -0.59 -10.29 -35.51
CA LEU A 17 0.74 -10.61 -34.96
C LEU A 17 1.54 -9.35 -34.67
N ALA A 18 1.50 -8.36 -35.58
CA ALA A 18 2.15 -7.07 -35.39
C ALA A 18 1.56 -6.32 -34.19
N PHE A 19 0.23 -6.29 -34.06
CA PHE A 19 -0.44 -5.66 -32.92
C PHE A 19 -0.09 -6.34 -31.59
N TRP A 20 -0.03 -7.67 -31.55
CA TRP A 20 0.35 -8.41 -30.35
C TRP A 20 1.82 -8.16 -29.95
N TYR A 21 2.73 -8.14 -30.91
CA TYR A 21 4.15 -7.92 -30.65
C TYR A 21 4.47 -6.48 -30.24
N LEU A 22 3.83 -5.49 -30.88
CA LEU A 22 4.05 -4.07 -30.56
C LEU A 22 3.24 -3.60 -29.34
N GLY A 23 2.06 -4.18 -29.09
CA GLY A 23 1.21 -3.84 -27.95
C GLY A 23 1.70 -4.41 -26.62
N ASN A 24 2.54 -5.44 -26.65
CA ASN A 24 3.07 -6.09 -25.44
C ASN A 24 4.41 -5.49 -24.95
N THR A 25 4.88 -4.39 -25.54
CA THR A 25 5.98 -3.60 -24.96
C THR A 25 5.41 -2.65 -23.90
N GLY A 26 4.79 -3.22 -22.86
CA GLY A 26 4.52 -2.47 -21.65
C GLY A 26 5.85 -1.93 -21.13
N SER A 27 5.98 -0.62 -21.00
CA SER A 27 7.13 0.00 -20.35
C SER A 27 7.27 -0.63 -18.97
N ALA A 28 8.39 -1.31 -18.71
CA ALA A 28 8.72 -1.77 -17.38
C ALA A 28 8.65 -0.54 -16.43
N PRO A 29 7.97 -0.63 -15.27
CA PRO A 29 7.96 0.47 -14.33
C PRO A 29 9.41 0.78 -13.93
N SER A 30 9.80 2.04 -14.06
CA SER A 30 11.13 2.51 -13.68
C SER A 30 11.32 2.31 -12.18
N ASP A 31 12.11 1.31 -11.78
CA ASP A 31 12.52 1.07 -10.38
C ASP A 31 13.51 2.16 -9.91
N SER A 32 13.05 3.40 -9.77
CA SER A 32 13.89 4.50 -9.29
C SER A 32 13.11 5.45 -8.39
N SER A 33 12.58 4.93 -7.28
CA SER A 33 11.96 5.74 -6.22
C SER A 33 12.85 5.96 -4.98
N LEU A 34 14.07 5.43 -4.95
CA LEU A 34 14.99 5.58 -3.82
C LEU A 34 16.15 6.52 -4.19
N SER A 35 15.89 7.83 -4.16
CA SER A 35 16.97 8.80 -3.95
C SER A 35 17.15 8.98 -2.45
N VAL A 36 18.18 8.35 -1.87
CA VAL A 36 18.64 8.74 -0.54
C VAL A 36 19.27 10.13 -0.71
N ALA A 37 18.49 11.16 -0.43
CA ALA A 37 19.05 12.49 -0.23
C ALA A 37 20.06 12.37 0.91
N ALA A 38 21.33 12.64 0.63
CA ALA A 38 22.37 12.83 1.62
C ALA A 38 22.06 14.12 2.42
N GLY A 39 21.02 14.05 3.24
CA GLY A 39 20.60 15.09 4.17
C GLY A 39 21.17 14.76 5.54
N SER A 40 22.16 15.53 5.94
CA SER A 40 22.88 15.47 7.22
C SER A 40 21.97 15.47 8.45
N ALA A 41 21.44 14.31 8.87
CA ALA A 41 20.89 14.07 10.20
C ALA A 41 20.58 12.58 10.43
N ALA A 42 21.60 11.75 10.62
CA ALA A 42 21.46 10.49 11.33
C ALA A 42 22.83 10.12 11.90
N GLY A 43 22.88 9.66 13.15
CA GLY A 43 24.08 9.03 13.71
C GLY A 43 24.58 7.89 12.81
N PRO A 44 25.78 7.33 13.06
CA PRO A 44 26.39 6.34 12.17
C PRO A 44 25.36 5.27 11.82
N ALA A 45 24.83 5.35 10.60
CA ALA A 45 23.95 4.32 10.06
C ALA A 45 24.87 3.12 9.89
N ASN A 46 24.77 2.16 10.81
CA ASN A 46 25.48 0.91 10.64
C ASN A 46 25.00 0.34 9.31
N SER A 47 25.92 0.16 8.37
CA SER A 47 25.62 -0.36 7.02
C SER A 47 24.87 -1.70 7.07
N SER A 48 25.02 -2.41 8.18
CA SER A 48 24.28 -3.62 8.56
C SER A 48 22.77 -3.40 8.69
N ASP A 49 22.33 -2.28 9.28
CA ASP A 49 20.91 -1.99 9.52
C ASP A 49 20.20 -1.63 8.22
N ALA A 50 20.87 -0.86 7.35
CA ALA A 50 20.35 -0.52 6.03
C ALA A 50 20.20 -1.76 5.14
N ALA A 51 21.18 -2.69 5.18
CA ALA A 51 21.11 -3.95 4.44
C ALA A 51 19.99 -4.87 4.97
N TYR A 52 19.81 -4.92 6.29
CA TYR A 52 18.73 -5.68 6.91
C TYR A 52 17.34 -5.17 6.50
N ILE A 53 17.13 -3.85 6.59
CA ILE A 53 15.86 -3.21 6.20
C ILE A 53 15.57 -3.44 4.71
N TYR A 54 16.60 -3.32 3.86
CA TYR A 54 16.47 -3.58 2.42
C TYR A 54 16.08 -5.03 2.12
N ASN A 55 16.72 -6.00 2.77
CA ASN A 55 16.40 -7.42 2.60
C ASN A 55 14.98 -7.75 3.07
N LEU A 56 14.55 -7.20 4.21
CA LEU A 56 13.19 -7.37 4.73
C LEU A 56 12.14 -6.82 3.75
N LEU A 57 12.38 -5.62 3.21
CA LEU A 57 11.49 -5.02 2.20
C LEU A 57 11.43 -5.86 0.93
N GLN A 58 12.55 -6.42 0.49
CA GLN A 58 12.61 -7.27 -0.69
C GLN A 58 11.84 -8.57 -0.49
N GLU A 59 11.92 -9.18 0.70
CA GLU A 59 11.14 -10.36 1.06
C GLU A 59 9.63 -10.05 1.10
N MET A 60 9.22 -8.94 1.71
CA MET A 60 7.81 -8.51 1.72
C MET A 60 7.27 -8.27 0.31
N GLN A 61 8.07 -7.70 -0.58
CA GLN A 61 7.68 -7.52 -1.98
C GLN A 61 7.54 -8.84 -2.74
N GLN A 62 8.37 -9.85 -2.43
CA GLN A 62 8.22 -11.19 -2.99
C GLN A 62 6.92 -11.87 -2.55
N VAL A 63 6.55 -11.73 -1.27
CA VAL A 63 5.27 -12.28 -0.76
C VAL A 63 4.08 -11.60 -1.44
N LYS A 64 4.16 -10.28 -1.66
CA LYS A 64 3.14 -9.52 -2.40
C LYS A 64 3.06 -9.95 -3.87
N SER A 65 4.20 -10.08 -4.56
CA SER A 65 4.23 -10.41 -6.00
C SER A 65 3.79 -11.85 -6.28
N GLN A 66 3.94 -12.76 -5.32
CA GLN A 66 3.42 -14.13 -5.38
C GLN A 66 1.89 -14.24 -5.21
N GLY A 67 1.19 -13.11 -5.03
CA GLY A 67 -0.27 -13.09 -4.87
C GLY A 67 -0.78 -13.60 -3.52
N ASN A 68 0.13 -13.93 -2.59
CA ASN A 68 -0.20 -14.36 -1.23
C ASN A 68 -0.71 -13.21 -0.37
N LEU A 69 -0.32 -11.97 -0.68
CA LEU A 69 -0.87 -10.75 -0.10
C LEU A 69 -1.78 -10.06 -1.13
N SER A 70 -3.04 -10.49 -1.18
CA SER A 70 -4.06 -9.82 -1.99
C SER A 70 -4.83 -8.82 -1.16
N ASP A 71 -4.83 -7.55 -1.56
CA ASP A 71 -5.62 -6.50 -0.90
C ASP A 71 -7.13 -6.81 -0.95
N THR A 72 -7.56 -7.70 -1.85
CA THR A 72 -8.93 -8.20 -1.97
C THR A 72 -9.44 -8.91 -0.71
N LEU A 73 -8.54 -9.46 0.12
CA LEU A 73 -8.90 -10.05 1.41
C LEU A 73 -9.56 -9.02 2.34
N PHE A 74 -9.10 -7.77 2.31
CA PHE A 74 -9.66 -6.70 3.14
C PHE A 74 -11.00 -6.16 2.61
N PHE A 75 -11.36 -6.47 1.37
CA PHE A 75 -12.64 -6.08 0.75
C PHE A 75 -13.63 -7.25 0.66
N SER A 76 -13.21 -8.46 0.99
CA SER A 76 -14.07 -9.63 0.98
C SER A 76 -15.11 -9.53 2.09
N PRO A 77 -16.42 -9.65 1.79
CA PRO A 77 -17.48 -9.57 2.80
C PRO A 77 -17.31 -10.56 3.96
N ALA A 78 -16.64 -11.69 3.73
CA ALA A 78 -16.37 -12.69 4.76
C ALA A 78 -15.35 -12.21 5.81
N PHE A 79 -14.39 -11.37 5.41
CA PHE A 79 -13.36 -10.83 6.31
C PHE A 79 -13.76 -9.49 6.92
N VAL A 80 -14.52 -8.66 6.19
CA VAL A 80 -15.06 -7.39 6.70
C VAL A 80 -15.97 -7.62 7.91
N ASN A 81 -16.75 -8.70 7.89
CA ASN A 81 -17.67 -9.03 8.98
C ASN A 81 -17.08 -9.99 10.02
N LEU A 82 -15.80 -10.37 9.88
CA LEU A 82 -15.16 -11.30 10.80
C LEU A 82 -14.85 -10.57 12.12
N HIS A 83 -15.76 -10.68 13.08
CA HIS A 83 -15.56 -10.21 14.44
C HIS A 83 -15.08 -11.35 15.34
N ASP A 84 -13.93 -11.14 16.00
CA ASP A 84 -13.51 -11.99 17.10
C ASP A 84 -14.26 -11.61 18.38
N ASN A 85 -15.10 -12.51 18.87
CA ASN A 85 -15.87 -12.32 20.11
C ASN A 85 -15.20 -12.93 21.34
N THR A 86 -14.02 -13.56 21.18
CA THR A 86 -13.28 -14.18 22.28
C THR A 86 -12.38 -13.17 23.01
N VAL A 87 -12.08 -12.04 22.37
CA VAL A 87 -11.23 -10.98 22.91
C VAL A 87 -12.09 -9.76 23.25
N THR A 88 -12.23 -9.46 24.54
CA THR A 88 -12.82 -8.21 25.00
C THR A 88 -11.73 -7.15 25.15
N PHE A 89 -11.82 -6.07 24.39
CA PHE A 89 -10.98 -4.89 24.60
C PHE A 89 -11.52 -4.10 25.80
N SER A 90 -10.75 -4.01 26.88
CA SER A 90 -11.02 -3.01 27.92
C SER A 90 -10.73 -1.62 27.37
N ALA A 91 -11.54 -0.63 27.76
CA ALA A 91 -11.24 0.76 27.42
C ALA A 91 -9.84 1.09 27.96
N PRO A 92 -8.93 1.62 27.13
CA PRO A 92 -7.63 2.03 27.62
C PRO A 92 -7.85 3.10 28.69
N PRO A 93 -7.06 3.07 29.79
CA PRO A 93 -7.10 4.16 30.76
C PRO A 93 -6.83 5.49 30.05
N ALA A 94 -7.33 6.60 30.62
CA ALA A 94 -7.10 7.94 30.08
C ALA A 94 -5.62 8.11 29.70
N GLY A 95 -5.37 8.59 28.48
CA GLY A 95 -4.04 8.66 27.90
C GLY A 95 -3.04 9.36 28.84
N ARG A 96 -1.77 8.95 28.78
CA ARG A 96 -0.70 9.63 29.51
C ARG A 96 -0.61 11.09 29.04
N ASP A 97 -0.31 11.99 29.97
CA ASP A 97 -0.01 13.38 29.64
C ASP A 97 1.05 13.44 28.54
N ASN A 98 0.81 14.28 27.55
CA ASN A 98 1.71 14.44 26.41
C ASN A 98 3.05 15.01 26.91
N PRO A 99 4.18 14.27 26.83
CA PRO A 99 5.47 14.75 27.31
C PRO A 99 6.04 15.88 26.45
N PHE A 100 5.41 16.17 25.30
CA PHE A 100 5.73 17.29 24.41
C PHE A 100 4.78 18.48 24.60
N ALA A 101 3.88 18.45 25.60
CA ALA A 101 2.99 19.56 25.87
C ALA A 101 3.82 20.76 26.39
N PRO A 102 3.55 22.00 25.94
CA PRO A 102 4.23 23.18 26.44
C PRO A 102 4.13 23.26 27.97
N VAL A 103 5.21 23.69 28.63
CA VAL A 103 5.24 23.87 30.08
C VAL A 103 4.07 24.75 30.52
N GLY A 104 3.22 24.25 31.42
CA GLY A 104 2.01 24.93 31.88
C GLY A 104 0.69 24.49 31.24
N SER A 105 0.70 23.51 30.34
CA SER A 105 -0.52 22.90 29.77
C SER A 105 -0.93 21.61 30.49
N THR A 106 -1.07 21.65 31.81
CA THR A 106 -1.76 20.57 32.53
C THR A 106 -3.23 20.57 32.13
N GLY A 107 -3.68 19.48 31.52
CA GLY A 107 -4.97 19.35 30.85
C GLY A 107 -6.16 19.62 31.76
N ALA A 108 -6.81 20.76 31.56
CA ALA A 108 -8.23 20.90 31.84
C ALA A 108 -8.99 20.16 30.74
N VAL A 109 -9.32 18.89 30.99
CA VAL A 109 -10.36 18.20 30.20
C VAL A 109 -11.66 18.96 30.45
N SER A 110 -11.98 19.91 29.57
CA SER A 110 -13.27 20.57 29.55
C SER A 110 -14.28 19.56 29.01
N THR A 111 -14.97 18.87 29.90
CA THR A 111 -16.20 18.15 29.58
C THR A 111 -17.26 19.17 29.16
N THR A 112 -17.29 19.52 27.88
CA THR A 112 -18.41 20.27 27.30
C THR A 112 -19.64 19.36 27.28
N THR A 113 -20.46 19.43 28.32
CA THR A 113 -21.83 18.89 28.30
C THR A 113 -22.63 19.66 27.26
N ILE A 114 -22.87 19.04 26.09
CA ILE A 114 -23.76 19.59 25.07
C ILE A 114 -25.20 19.35 25.53
N HIS A 115 -25.87 20.39 26.04
CA HIS A 115 -27.34 20.39 26.18
C HIS A 115 -27.98 20.64 24.81
N VAL A 116 -28.46 19.58 24.16
CA VAL A 116 -29.29 19.70 22.96
C VAL A 116 -30.68 20.17 23.39
N LYS A 117 -31.02 21.44 23.14
CA LYS A 117 -32.41 21.92 23.16
C LYS A 117 -33.06 21.60 21.82
N ILE A 118 -33.98 20.64 21.84
CA ILE A 118 -34.91 20.39 20.74
C ILE A 118 -36.02 21.43 20.86
N LYS A 119 -36.28 22.17 19.78
CA LYS A 119 -37.41 23.09 19.65
C LYS A 119 -38.33 22.60 18.54
#